data_AF-A0ABD0QJ30-F1
#
_entry.id   AF-A0ABD0QJ30-F1
#
_cell.length_a   1.000
_cell.length_b   1.000
_cell.length_c   1.000
_cell.angle_alpha   90.00
_cell.angle_beta   90.00
_cell.angle_gamma   90.00
#
_symmetry.space_group_name_H-M   'P 1'
#
loop_
_entity.id
_entity.type
_entity.pdbx_description
1 polymer ?
#
loop_
_entity_poly.entity_id
_entity_poly.type
_entity_poly.pdbx_seq_one_letter_code
_entity_poly.pdbx_strand_id
1 'polypeptide(L)' 'KPRVRLIKKMLTGSQIKCLATGFYPRHINLTLFKDGQPVDDDQITGGEILPNGDGTYQMRKSL' A
#
# COMPACT_ATOMS: atom_id res chain seq x y z
N LYS A 1 4.79 -5.37 13.74
CA LYS A 1 4.34 -6.08 12.51
C LYS A 1 3.26 -5.25 11.83
N PRO A 2 3.41 -4.85 10.55
CA PRO A 2 2.41 -4.02 9.86
C PRO A 2 1.06 -4.72 9.78
N ARG A 3 -0.01 -3.92 9.84
CA ARG A 3 -1.36 -4.34 9.45
C ARG A 3 -1.57 -4.00 8.00
N VAL A 4 -1.99 -4.98 7.20
CA VAL A 4 -2.23 -4.82 5.76
C VAL A 4 -3.73 -4.89 5.48
N ARG A 5 -4.25 -3.95 4.70
CA ARG A 5 -5.65 -3.90 4.27
C ARG A 5 -5.73 -3.69 2.77
N LEU A 6 -6.44 -4.58 2.08
CA LEU A 6 -6.84 -4.42 0.69
C LEU A 6 -8.23 -3.79 0.63
N ILE A 7 -8.36 -2.72 -0.15
CA ILE A 7 -9.60 -1.96 -0.32
C ILE A 7 -9.88 -1.94 -1.82
N LYS A 8 -10.96 -2.62 -2.23
CA LYS A 8 -11.40 -2.64 -3.63
C LYS A 8 -12.46 -1.57 -3.85
N LYS A 9 -12.27 -0.70 -4.84
CA LYS A 9 -13.25 0.32 -5.25
C LYS A 9 -13.80 -0.08 -6.63
N MET A 10 -15.10 -0.37 -6.70
CA MET A 10 -15.80 -0.75 -7.94
C MET A 10 -16.41 0.48 -8.65
N LEU A 11 -15.64 1.52 -8.89
CA LEU A 11 -16.03 2.57 -9.84
C LEU A 11 -15.51 2.20 -11.24
N THR A 12 -15.78 3.03 -12.26
CA THR A 12 -15.32 2.83 -13.65
C THR A 12 -13.82 2.47 -13.69
N GLY A 13 -13.51 1.18 -13.87
CA GLY A 13 -12.19 0.60 -13.60
C GLY A 13 -12.05 0.08 -12.16
N SER A 14 -11.85 -1.23 -12.00
CA SER A 14 -11.62 -1.83 -10.68
C SER A 14 -10.30 -1.32 -10.09
N GLN A 15 -10.37 -0.37 -9.14
CA GLN A 15 -9.18 0.14 -8.45
C GLN A 15 -8.95 -0.65 -7.15
N ILE A 16 -7.73 -1.11 -6.93
CA ILE A 16 -7.29 -1.79 -5.71
C ILE A 16 -6.36 -0.85 -4.93
N LYS A 17 -6.65 -0.63 -3.66
CA LYS A 17 -5.77 0.12 -2.75
C LYS A 17 -5.26 -0.80 -1.64
N CYS A 18 -3.95 -0.84 -1.46
CA CYS A 18 -3.31 -1.52 -0.35
C CYS A 18 -2.82 -0.50 0.67
N LEU A 19 -3.21 -0.66 1.93
CA LEU A 19 -2.72 0.11 3.06
C LEU A 19 -1.89 -0.80 3.96
N ALA A 20 -0.62 -0.48 4.14
CA ALA A 20 0.20 -0.99 5.24
C ALA A 20 0.26 0.08 6.33
N THR A 21 -0.06 -0.23 7.58
CA THR A 21 -0.06 0.74 8.70
C THR A 21 0.36 0.09 10.02
N GLY A 22 0.80 0.89 10.99
CA GLY A 22 1.22 0.41 12.30
C GLY A 22 2.62 -0.23 12.28
N PHE A 23 3.48 0.16 11.34
CA PHE A 23 4.86 -0.31 11.29
C PHE A 23 5.84 0.70 11.89
N TYR A 24 6.88 0.16 12.52
CA TYR A 24 8.05 0.84 13.04
C TYR A 24 9.20 -0.19 13.08
N PRO A 25 10.45 0.16 12.74
CA PRO A 25 10.93 1.47 12.27
C PRO A 25 10.39 1.85 10.89
N ARG A 26 10.71 3.07 10.42
CA ARG A 26 10.17 3.66 9.18
C ARG A 26 10.44 2.84 7.91
N HIS A 27 11.57 2.12 7.87
CA HIS A 27 12.02 1.42 6.67
C HIS A 27 11.19 0.14 6.41
N ILE A 28 10.53 0.08 5.24
CA ILE A 28 9.69 -1.04 4.81
C ILE A 28 9.60 -1.10 3.28
N ASN A 29 9.41 -2.29 2.72
CA ASN A 29 9.07 -2.49 1.31
C ASN A 29 7.62 -2.97 1.18
N LEU A 30 6.89 -2.42 0.20
CA LEU A 30 5.54 -2.86 -0.18
C LEU A 30 5.49 -3.09 -1.68
N THR A 31 5.31 -4.36 -2.06
CA THR A 31 5.20 -4.80 -3.45
C THR A 31 3.78 -5.28 -3.68
N LEU A 32 3.13 -4.76 -4.73
CA LEU A 32 1.84 -5.27 -5.18
C LEU A 32 2.08 -6.42 -6.14
N PHE A 33 1.29 -7.48 -5.98
CA PHE A 33 1.31 -8.62 -6.89
C PHE A 33 -0.04 -8.73 -7.59
N LYS A 34 0.00 -8.99 -8.90
CA LYS A 34 -1.14 -9.33 -9.74
C LYS A 34 -0.82 -10.67 -10.40
N ASP A 35 -1.70 -11.66 -10.19
CA ASP A 35 -1.55 -13.00 -10.76
C ASP A 35 -0.18 -13.67 -10.45
N GLY A 36 0.36 -13.40 -9.26
CA GLY A 36 1.64 -13.94 -8.80
C GLY A 36 2.88 -13.19 -9.30
N GLN A 37 2.71 -12.16 -10.13
CA GLN A 37 3.80 -11.31 -10.62
C GLN A 37 3.81 -9.94 -9.93
N PRO A 38 4.98 -9.36 -9.64
CA PRO A 38 5.07 -7.99 -9.15
C PRO A 38 4.51 -7.04 -10.20
N VAL A 39 3.77 -6.03 -9.75
CA VAL A 39 3.26 -4.97 -10.61
C VAL A 39 4.34 -3.91 -10.77
N ASP A 40 4.54 -3.45 -12.00
CA ASP A 40 5.49 -2.38 -12.31
C ASP A 40 5.10 -1.06 -11.64
N ASP A 41 6.11 -0.27 -11.25
CA ASP A 41 5.88 0.97 -10.51
C ASP A 41 5.15 2.04 -11.34
N ASP A 42 5.14 1.95 -12.68
CA ASP A 42 4.41 2.86 -13.58
C ASP A 42 2.88 2.68 -13.51
N GLN A 43 2.42 1.48 -13.14
CA GLN A 43 1.01 1.13 -12.93
C GLN A 43 0.55 1.43 -11.50
N ILE A 44 1.47 1.78 -10.59
CA ILE A 44 1.19 2.00 -9.18
C ILE A 44 1.21 3.49 -8.87
N THR A 45 0.21 3.95 -8.12
CA THR A 45 0.18 5.31 -7.56
C THR A 45 0.33 5.28 -6.03
N GLY A 46 0.93 6.34 -5.47
CA GLY A 46 1.23 6.46 -4.04
C GLY A 46 2.63 5.96 -3.68
N GLY A 47 2.76 5.20 -2.60
CA GLY A 47 4.03 4.66 -2.11
C GLY A 47 4.74 5.53 -1.06
N GLU A 48 4.24 6.73 -0.79
CA GLU A 48 4.77 7.58 0.26
C GLU A 48 4.53 6.98 1.65
N ILE A 49 5.54 7.15 2.52
CA ILE A 49 5.47 6.76 3.94
C ILE A 49 5.05 7.98 4.76
N LEU A 50 3.89 7.89 5.40
CA LEU A 50 3.28 8.94 6.20
C LEU A 50 3.27 8.56 7.70
N PRO A 51 3.42 9.51 8.63
CA PRO A 51 3.29 9.25 10.06
C PRO A 51 1.81 9.07 10.48
N ASN A 52 1.56 8.26 11.51
CA ASN A 52 0.23 8.04 12.09
C ASN A 52 -0.08 8.91 13.32
N GLY A 53 0.91 9.62 13.87
CA GLY A 53 0.75 10.41 15.09
C GLY A 53 0.85 9.61 16.41
N ASP A 54 0.92 8.28 16.33
CA ASP A 54 1.08 7.36 17.47
C ASP A 54 2.50 6.77 17.58
N GLY A 55 3.46 7.34 16.85
CA GLY A 55 4.84 6.83 16.74
C GLY A 55 5.04 5.75 15.68
N THR A 56 4.00 5.37 14.95
CA THR A 56 4.08 4.42 13.83
C THR A 56 3.90 5.10 12.46
N TYR A 57 4.11 4.33 11.39
CA TYR A 57 4.01 4.79 10.01
C TYR A 57 2.96 4.01 9.22
N GLN A 58 2.56 4.60 8.09
CA GLN A 58 1.70 3.99 7.09
C GLN A 58 2.20 4.25 5.66
N MET A 59 1.80 3.39 4.72
CA MET A 59 2.06 3.53 3.29
C MET A 59 0.85 3.02 2.51
N ARG A 60 0.50 3.71 1.42
CA ARG A 60 -0.60 3.33 0.52
C ARG A 60 -0.10 3.19 -0.91
N LYS A 61 -0.38 2.06 -1.55
CA LYS A 61 -0.19 1.85 -2.99
C LYS A 61 -1.53 1.54 -3.64
N SER A 62 -1.81 2.14 -4.79
CA SER A 62 -3.04 1.89 -5.56
C SER A 62 -2.70 1.39 -6.95
N LEU A 63 -3.43 0.36 -7.38
CA LEU A 63 -3.47 -0.21 -8.74
C LEU A 63 -4.83 0.07 -9.36
#